data_AF-A0A969WIE1-F1
#
_entry.id   AF-A0A969WIE1-F1
#
_cell.length_a   1.000
_cell.length_b   1.000
_cell.length_c   1.000
_cell.angle_alpha   90.00
_cell.angle_beta   90.00
_cell.angle_gamma   90.00
#
_symmetry.space_group_name_H-M   'P 1'
#
loop_
_entity.id
_entity.type
_entity.pdbx_description
1 polymer ?
#
loop_
_entity_poly.entity_id
_entity_poly.type
_entity_poly.pdbx_seq_one_letter_code
_entity_poly.pdbx_strand_id
1 'polypeptide(L)' 'MTVSNLLQIDKKSFSVVSLKDESDEKAYWLAKTPQERLEALELMRQIVYNYDPATTRLQRIFTITQRSSD' A
#
# COMPACT_ATOMS: atom_id res chain seq x y z
N MET A 1 -15.82 15.71 -6.79
CA MET A 1 -15.60 14.32 -7.24
C MET A 1 -15.93 13.41 -6.08
N THR A 2 -16.99 12.62 -6.18
CA THR A 2 -17.37 11.66 -5.15
C THR A 2 -16.40 10.47 -5.15
N VAL A 3 -15.91 10.12 -3.96
CA VAL A 3 -14.94 9.05 -3.68
C VAL A 3 -15.29 7.69 -4.32
N SER A 4 -16.57 7.47 -4.62
CA SER A 4 -17.12 6.23 -5.17
C SER A 4 -16.52 5.79 -6.51
N ASN A 5 -15.96 6.71 -7.32
CA ASN A 5 -15.40 6.37 -8.63
C ASN A 5 -13.90 6.01 -8.60
N LEU A 6 -13.20 6.25 -7.47
CA LEU A 6 -11.76 5.97 -7.33
C LEU A 6 -11.45 4.51 -6.98
N LEU A 7 -12.47 3.74 -6.55
CA LEU A 7 -12.31 2.35 -6.07
C LEU A 7 -12.93 1.32 -7.04
N GLN A 8 -13.32 1.74 -8.25
CA GLN A 8 -13.87 0.80 -9.22
C GLN A 8 -12.75 -0.09 -9.75
N ILE A 9 -12.78 -1.36 -9.34
CA ILE A 9 -11.86 -2.39 -9.83
C ILE A 9 -12.09 -2.60 -11.32
N ASP A 10 -11.02 -2.50 -12.12
CA ASP A 10 -11.06 -2.88 -13.52
C ASP A 10 -11.09 -4.41 -13.66
N LYS A 11 -12.30 -4.93 -13.90
CA LYS A 11 -12.54 -6.36 -14.06
C LYS A 11 -11.90 -6.95 -15.33
N LYS A 12 -11.53 -6.12 -16.32
CA LYS A 12 -10.87 -6.59 -17.54
C LYS A 12 -9.41 -6.99 -17.31
N SER A 13 -8.82 -6.51 -16.22
CA SER A 13 -7.46 -6.85 -15.82
C SER A 13 -7.35 -8.21 -15.12
N PHE A 14 -8.46 -8.94 -14.92
CA PHE A 14 -8.48 -10.26 -14.28
C PHE A 14 -8.49 -11.38 -15.32
N SER A 15 -7.73 -12.44 -15.04
CA SER A 15 -7.75 -13.70 -15.78
C SER A 15 -8.11 -14.86 -14.83
N VAL A 16 -8.76 -15.90 -15.36
CA VAL A 16 -8.99 -17.15 -14.63
C VAL A 16 -7.88 -18.12 -15.01
N VAL A 17 -7.10 -18.55 -14.02
CA VAL A 17 -5.97 -19.49 -14.20
C VAL A 17 -6.14 -20.72 -13.31
N SER A 18 -5.53 -21.84 -13.69
CA SER A 18 -5.49 -23.03 -12.85
C SER A 18 -4.49 -22.84 -11.71
N LEU A 19 -4.84 -23.29 -10.50
CA LEU A 19 -3.92 -23.31 -9.36
C LEU A 19 -2.71 -24.24 -9.54
N LYS A 20 -2.75 -25.10 -10.57
CA LYS A 20 -1.65 -26.02 -10.91
C LYS A 20 -0.66 -25.44 -11.91
N ASP A 21 -1.01 -24.34 -12.56
CA ASP A 21 -0.13 -23.68 -13.52
C ASP A 21 0.89 -22.81 -12.79
N GLU A 22 2.01 -22.51 -13.44
CA GLU A 22 2.99 -21.59 -12.88
C GLU A 22 2.41 -20.16 -12.81
N SER A 23 2.53 -19.52 -11.64
CA SER A 23 2.01 -18.17 -11.41
C SER A 23 2.87 -17.10 -12.09
N ASP A 24 2.23 -16.17 -12.80
CA ASP A 24 2.87 -15.01 -13.42
C ASP A 24 3.11 -13.85 -12.43
N GLU A 25 2.60 -13.95 -11.20
CA GLU A 25 2.69 -12.93 -10.16
C GLU A 25 4.15 -12.52 -9.89
N LYS A 26 5.07 -13.49 -9.84
CA LYS A 26 6.49 -13.21 -9.59
C LYS A 26 7.08 -12.35 -10.72
N ALA A 27 6.81 -12.71 -11.96
CA ALA A 27 7.28 -11.96 -13.12
C ALA A 27 6.67 -10.55 -13.15
N TYR A 28 5.37 -10.44 -12.85
CA TYR A 28 4.67 -9.17 -12.73
C TYR A 28 5.34 -8.24 -11.70
N TRP A 29 5.59 -8.73 -10.48
CA TRP A 29 6.19 -7.91 -9.42
C TRP A 29 7.65 -7.54 -9.71
N LEU A 30 8.41 -8.40 -10.39
CA LEU A 30 9.78 -8.09 -10.82
C LEU A 30 9.83 -7.03 -11.92
N ALA A 31 8.79 -6.91 -12.74
CA ALA A 31 8.69 -5.86 -13.75
C ALA A 31 8.36 -4.48 -13.18
N LYS A 32 7.93 -4.39 -11.91
CA LYS A 32 7.62 -3.12 -11.24
C LYS A 32 8.85 -2.46 -10.62
N THR A 33 8.84 -1.14 -10.58
CA THR A 33 9.86 -0.37 -9.87
C THR A 33 9.84 -0.68 -8.37
N PRO A 34 10.96 -0.45 -7.64
CA PRO A 34 10.95 -0.54 -6.18
C PRO A 34 9.88 0.34 -5.51
N GLN A 35 9.64 1.53 -6.05
CA GLN A 35 8.64 2.47 -5.51
C GLN A 35 7.21 1.92 -5.63
N GLU A 36 6.80 1.47 -6.82
CA GLU A 36 5.45 0.91 -7.03
C GLU A 36 5.19 -0.31 -6.12
N ARG A 37 6.21 -1.13 -5.87
CA ARG A 37 6.11 -2.26 -4.93
C ARG A 37 5.89 -1.81 -3.49
N LEU A 38 6.59 -0.76 -3.06
CA LEU A 38 6.40 -0.21 -1.71
C LEU A 38 5.01 0.42 -1.54
N GLU A 39 4.51 1.11 -2.57
CA GLU A 39 3.16 1.67 -2.57
C GLU A 39 2.10 0.57 -2.47
N ALA A 40 2.24 -0.53 -3.23
CA ALA A 40 1.35 -1.68 -3.14
C ALA A 40 1.39 -2.36 -1.76
N LEU A 41 2.57 -2.48 -1.16
CA LEU A 41 2.72 -3.02 0.21
C LEU A 41 2.05 -2.13 1.26
N GLU A 42 2.18 -0.81 1.15
CA GLU A 42 1.52 0.13 2.06
C GLU A 42 -0.01 0.04 1.93
N LEU A 43 -0.52 -0.10 0.71
CA LEU A 43 -1.96 -0.33 0.50
C LEU A 43 -2.42 -1.63 1.18
N MET A 44 -1.71 -2.75 0.99
CA MET A 44 -2.04 -3.98 1.70
C MET A 44 -1.98 -3.83 3.22
N ARG A 45 -0.96 -3.13 3.74
CA ARG A 45 -0.84 -2.85 5.17
C ARG A 45 -2.06 -2.09 5.69
N GLN A 46 -2.57 -1.12 4.93
CA GLN A 46 -3.75 -0.36 5.34
C GLN A 46 -5.01 -1.23 5.37
N ILE A 47 -5.20 -2.09 4.37
CA ILE A 47 -6.34 -3.01 4.27
C ILE A 47 -6.31 -4.04 5.40
N VAL A 48 -5.17 -4.73 5.60
CA VAL A 48 -5.07 -5.86 6.55
C VAL A 48 -5.17 -5.41 8.00
N TYR A 49 -4.63 -4.23 8.33
CA TYR A 49 -4.58 -3.75 9.71
C TYR A 49 -5.70 -2.77 10.08
N ASN A 50 -6.77 -2.71 9.28
CA ASN A 50 -7.93 -1.83 9.50
C ASN A 50 -7.50 -0.39 9.81
N TYR A 51 -6.73 0.18 8.88
CA TYR A 51 -6.11 1.48 9.07
C TYR A 51 -7.14 2.59 9.27
N ASP A 52 -7.11 3.21 10.45
CA ASP A 52 -7.80 4.46 10.72
C ASP A 52 -6.84 5.63 10.44
N PRO A 53 -7.09 6.48 9.41
CA PRO A 53 -6.26 7.64 9.14
C PRO A 53 -6.25 8.67 10.28
N ALA A 54 -7.22 8.62 11.21
CA ALA A 54 -7.23 9.44 12.42
C ALA A 54 -6.28 8.91 13.51
N THR A 55 -5.90 7.63 13.48
CA THR A 55 -4.78 7.10 14.28
C THR A 55 -3.47 7.48 13.60
N THR A 56 -3.16 8.78 13.61
CA THR A 56 -1.88 9.29 13.09
C THR A 56 -0.76 8.51 13.76
N ARG A 57 -0.06 7.68 12.98
CA ARG A 57 1.09 6.89 13.45
C ARG A 57 2.02 7.83 14.22
N LEU A 58 2.37 7.47 15.45
CA LEU A 58 3.38 8.19 16.24
C LEU A 58 4.61 8.47 15.37
N GLN A 59 5.16 9.68 15.53
CA GLN A 59 6.33 10.15 14.78
C GLN A 59 7.46 9.13 14.89
N ARG A 60 7.87 8.52 13.77
CA ARG A 60 8.88 7.44 13.74
C ARG A 60 10.30 7.93 13.95
N ILE A 61 10.51 9.22 13.78
CA ILE A 61 11.80 9.88 13.95
C ILE A 61 11.69 10.80 15.14
N PHE A 62 12.53 10.56 16.14
CA PHE A 62 12.67 11.46 17.27
C PHE A 62 13.18 12.81 16.78
N THR A 63 12.45 13.87 17.10
CA THR A 63 12.93 15.23 16.89
C THR A 63 13.68 15.67 18.16
N ILE A 64 14.94 16.09 18.01
CA ILE A 64 15.72 16.68 19.11
C ILE A 64 15.22 18.12 19.29
N THR A 65 14.78 18.46 20.51
CA THR A 65 14.42 19.84 20.88
C THR A 65 15.32 20.34 22.01
N GLN A 66 15.53 21.65 22.06
CA GLN A 66 16.35 22.30 23.09
C GLN A 66 15.42 22.98 24.10
N ARG A 67 15.61 22.73 25.39
CA ARG A 67 14.83 23.37 26.46
C ARG A 67 15.29 24.82 26.60
N SER A 68 14.38 25.76 26.34
CA SER A 68 14.58 27.17 26.72
C SER A 68 14.84 27.25 28.22
N SER A 69 15.96 27.87 28.60
CA SER A 69 16.29 28.11 30.01
C SER A 69 15.77 29.49 30.36
N ASP A 70 14.74 29.54 31.22
CA ASP A 70 14.39 30.74 31.98
C ASP A 70 15.24 30.82 33.25
#